data_AF-A0A183JVP7-F1
#
_entry.id   AF-A0A183JVP7-F1
#
_cell.length_a   1.000
_cell.length_b   1.000
_cell.length_c   1.000
_cell.angle_alpha   90.00
_cell.angle_beta   90.00
_cell.angle_gamma   90.00
#
_symmetry.space_group_name_H-M   'P 1'
#
loop_
_entity.id
_entity.type
_entity.pdbx_description
1 polymer ?
#
loop_
_entity_poly.entity_id
_entity_poly.type
_entity_poly.pdbx_seq_one_letter_code
_entity_poly.pdbx_strand_id
1 'polypeptide(L)' 'MLLWHGSRLTNWVGILGRGLQIAPPEAPSSGYMFGKGVYFADCSSKSANYVYPTQANNVGLMIVCE' A
#
# COMPACT_ATOMS: atom_id res chain seq x y z
N MET A 1 12.39 -7.76 -8.79
CA MET A 1 12.47 -6.38 -9.34
C MET A 1 12.14 -5.46 -8.18
N LEU A 2 12.89 -4.39 -7.92
CA LEU A 2 12.54 -3.48 -6.83
C LEU A 2 11.35 -2.60 -7.22
N LEU A 3 10.23 -2.72 -6.50
CA LEU A 3 8.97 -2.01 -6.79
C LEU A 3 8.40 -1.28 -5.56
N TRP A 4 7.64 -0.21 -5.81
CA TRP A 4 7.11 0.67 -4.77
C TRP A 4 5.76 0.21 -4.23
N HIS A 5 5.58 0.27 -2.91
CA HIS A 5 4.28 0.14 -2.24
C HIS A 5 4.02 1.35 -1.34
N GLY A 6 2.85 1.96 -1.47
CA GLY A 6 2.37 3.05 -0.63
C GLY A 6 1.15 2.64 0.18
N SER A 7 1.08 3.09 1.44
CA SER A 7 -0.03 2.81 2.34
C SER A 7 -0.23 3.96 3.32
N ARG A 8 -1.43 4.07 3.90
CA ARG A 8 -1.74 5.07 4.93
C ARG A 8 -0.81 4.91 6.13
N LEU A 9 -0.50 6.03 6.79
CA LEU A 9 0.43 6.05 7.92
C LEU A 9 0.04 5.06 9.04
N THR A 10 -1.26 4.88 9.28
CA THR A 10 -1.82 3.96 10.29
C THR A 10 -1.53 2.49 10.05
N ASN A 11 -1.17 2.10 8.81
CA ASN A 11 -1.00 0.70 8.45
C ASN A 11 0.42 0.18 8.71
N TRP A 12 1.41 1.08 8.88
CA TRP A 12 2.83 0.69 8.87
C TRP A 12 3.25 -0.20 10.03
N VAL A 13 2.71 0.01 11.23
CA VAL A 13 2.99 -0.89 12.37
C VAL A 13 2.54 -2.31 12.05
N GLY A 14 1.40 -2.47 11.37
CA GLY A 14 0.90 -3.78 10.92
C GLY A 14 1.77 -4.37 9.80
N ILE A 15 2.15 -3.56 8.81
CA ILE A 15 2.98 -3.99 7.68
C ILE A 15 4.37 -4.42 8.15
N LEU A 16 5.02 -3.66 9.04
CA LEU A 16 6.34 -4.02 9.57
C LEU A 16 6.30 -5.23 10.50
N GLY A 17 5.19 -5.40 11.25
CA GLY A 17 5.05 -6.50 12.20
C GLY A 17 4.64 -7.84 11.57
N ARG A 18 3.86 -7.82 10.48
CA ARG A 18 3.29 -9.04 9.85
C ARG A 18 3.55 -9.16 8.35
N GLY A 19 4.26 -8.21 7.76
CA GLY A 19 4.41 -8.11 6.30
C GLY A 19 3.16 -7.57 5.60
N LEU A 20 3.25 -7.47 4.28
CA LEU A 20 2.10 -7.17 3.43
C LEU A 20 1.19 -8.39 3.34
N GLN A 21 -0.11 -8.20 3.58
CA GLN A 21 -1.10 -9.27 3.60
C GLN A 21 -2.13 -9.11 2.49
N ILE A 22 -2.56 -10.22 1.92
CA ILE A 22 -3.69 -10.26 0.99
C ILE A 22 -4.98 -10.14 1.79
N ALA A 23 -5.95 -9.38 1.27
CA ALA A 23 -7.26 -9.28 1.89
C ALA A 23 -7.91 -10.68 2.06
N PRO A 24 -8.63 -10.93 3.15
CA PRO A 24 -9.14 -12.26 3.44
C PRO A 24 -10.29 -12.65 2.49
N PRO A 25 -10.61 -13.96 2.35
CA PRO A 25 -11.59 -14.45 1.38
C PRO A 25 -13.00 -13.84 1.49
N GLU A 26 -13.40 -13.44 2.69
CA GLU A 26 -14.70 -12.81 2.99
C GLU A 26 -14.78 -11.33 2.61
N ALA A 27 -13.65 -10.65 2.43
CA ALA A 27 -13.66 -9.23 2.04
C ALA A 27 -14.32 -9.05 0.65
N PRO A 28 -15.15 -8.02 0.43
CA PRO A 28 -15.75 -7.77 -0.89
C PRO A 28 -14.66 -7.61 -1.96
N SER A 29 -14.82 -8.23 -3.13
CA SER A 29 -13.85 -8.07 -4.24
C SER A 29 -13.96 -6.73 -4.95
N SER A 30 -15.00 -5.93 -4.66
CA SER A 30 -15.14 -4.58 -5.18
C SER A 30 -14.01 -3.68 -4.65
N GLY A 31 -13.36 -2.94 -5.55
CA GLY A 31 -12.24 -2.05 -5.23
C GLY A 31 -10.84 -2.63 -5.50
N TYR A 32 -10.73 -3.91 -5.87
CA TYR A 32 -9.46 -4.52 -6.30
C TYR A 32 -9.42 -4.66 -7.82
N MET A 33 -8.54 -3.92 -8.49
CA MET A 33 -8.49 -3.85 -9.97
C MET A 33 -8.19 -5.21 -10.64
N PHE A 34 -7.38 -6.05 -9.98
CA PHE A 34 -6.97 -7.36 -10.50
C PHE A 34 -7.20 -8.48 -9.46
N GLY A 35 -8.23 -8.32 -8.61
CA GLY A 35 -8.52 -9.27 -7.54
C GLY A 35 -7.66 -9.08 -6.29
N LYS A 36 -7.83 -9.95 -5.30
CA LYS A 36 -7.15 -9.82 -4.00
C LYS A 36 -5.68 -10.17 -4.13
N GLY A 37 -4.81 -9.20 -3.85
CA GLY A 37 -3.37 -9.36 -3.96
C GLY A 37 -2.63 -8.22 -3.29
N VAL A 38 -1.31 -8.32 -3.28
CA VAL A 38 -0.43 -7.22 -2.88
C VAL A 38 -0.05 -6.45 -4.15
N TYR A 39 -0.25 -5.14 -4.12
CA TYR A 39 -0.08 -4.27 -5.28
C TYR A 39 1.19 -3.45 -5.17
N PHE A 40 1.92 -3.38 -6.27
CA PHE A 40 3.16 -2.62 -6.41
C PHE A 40 3.13 -1.79 -7.70
N ALA A 41 4.00 -0.77 -7.77
CA ALA A 41 4.22 0.00 -8.98
C ALA A 41 5.72 0.22 -9.22
N ASP A 42 6.12 0.26 -10.49
CA ASP A 42 7.44 0.69 -10.95
C ASP A 42 7.63 2.21 -10.83
N CYS A 43 6.53 2.98 -10.92
CA CYS A 43 6.51 4.42 -10.71
C CYS A 43 6.15 4.80 -9.26
N SER A 44 7.04 5.53 -8.59
CA SER A 44 6.84 5.97 -7.20
C SER A 44 5.58 6.83 -7.00
N SER A 45 5.28 7.73 -7.95
CA SER A 45 4.10 8.60 -7.88
C SER A 45 2.77 7.83 -7.89
N LYS A 46 2.71 6.68 -8.58
CA LYS A 46 1.53 5.82 -8.59
C LYS A 46 1.27 5.22 -7.20
N SER A 47 2.32 4.73 -6.54
CA SER A 47 2.23 4.22 -5.17
C SER A 47 1.99 5.32 -4.14
N ALA A 48 2.54 6.52 -4.35
CA ALA A 48 2.34 7.67 -3.47
C ALA A 48 0.86 8.09 -3.32
N ASN A 49 0.03 7.86 -4.34
CA ASN A 49 -1.41 8.13 -4.27
C ASN A 49 -2.13 7.32 -3.16
N TYR A 50 -1.57 6.19 -2.74
CA TYR A 50 -2.12 5.34 -1.67
C TYR A 50 -1.61 5.71 -0.27
N VAL A 51 -0.72 6.71 -0.16
CA VAL A 51 -0.21 7.22 1.12
C VAL A 51 -1.23 8.15 1.79
N TYR A 52 -2.08 8.81 0.98
CA TYR A 52 -3.09 9.80 1.42
C TYR A 52 -2.54 10.95 2.29
N PRO A 53 -1.45 11.64 1.89
CA PRO A 53 -1.02 12.84 2.59
C PRO A 53 -2.03 13.97 2.42
N THR A 54 -2.09 14.89 3.37
CA THR A 54 -2.86 16.13 3.27
C THR A 54 -1.95 17.33 3.53
N GLN A 55 -2.44 18.55 3.31
CA GLN A 55 -1.67 19.75 3.65
C GLN A 55 -1.36 19.82 5.16
N ALA A 56 -2.31 19.38 5.99
CA ALA A 56 -2.13 19.33 7.44
C ALA A 56 -1.24 18.14 7.89
N ASN A 57 -1.30 17.02 7.17
CA ASN A 57 -0.52 15.80 7.44
C ASN A 57 0.32 15.46 6.19
N ASN A 58 1.40 16.21 6.01
CA ASN A 58 2.22 16.18 4.80
C ASN A 58 3.39 15.18 4.83
N VAL A 59 3.49 14.37 5.89
CA VAL A 59 4.48 13.31 6.02
C VAL A 59 3.83 11.97 5.67
N GLY A 60 4.51 11.20 4.82
CA GLY A 60 4.08 9.89 4.37
C GLY A 60 5.24 8.92 4.29
N LEU A 61 4.94 7.62 4.31
CA LEU A 61 5.92 6.55 4.18
C LEU A 61 5.59 5.70 2.95
N MET A 62 6.64 5.17 2.33
CA MET A 62 6.58 4.18 1.24
C MET A 62 7.71 3.18 1.45
N ILE A 63 7.54 1.98 0.91
CA ILE A 63 8.59 0.95 0.88
C ILE A 63 8.91 0.55 -0.56
N VAL A 64 10.12 0.07 -0.73
CA VAL A 64 10.58 -0.64 -1.93
C VAL A 64 10.78 -2.10 -1.53
N CYS A 65 10.17 -3.01 -2.29
CA CYS A 65 10.24 -4.46 -2.05
C CYS A 65 10.84 -5.18 -3.27
N GLU A 66 11.53 -6.30 -3.03
CA GLU A 66 12.10 -7.19 -4.06
C GLU A 66 11.09 -8.23 -4.57
#